data_AF-A0A936S313-F1
#
_entry.id   AF-A0A936S313-F1
#
_cell.length_a   1.000
_cell.length_b   1.000
_cell.length_c   1.000
_cell.angle_alpha   90.00
_cell.angle_beta   90.00
_cell.angle_gamma   90.00
#
_symmetry.space_group_name_H-M   'P 1'
#
loop_
_entity.id
_entity.type
_entity.pdbx_description
1 polymer ?
#
loop_
_entity_poly.entity_id
_entity_poly.type
_entity_poly.pdbx_seq_one_letter_code
_entity_poly.pdbx_strand_id
1 'polypeptide(L)'
;MTALRFSTPRDSNVYSVRACRTQDLPDWRRLLPREWTASVVEPRAFSRFRDYEIFSERVLGHEHEGEDSPCYCEHYFVLTDVRSDDDETYYLAPTYGEHLVAWRLTDGRWLIHRRISHGEACQQRQSFFSFADEMPR
;
A
#
# COMPACT_ATOMS: atom_id res chain seq x y z
N MET A 1 54.26 44.42 -12.28
CA MET A 1 54.73 44.22 -10.89
C MET A 1 53.57 44.54 -9.95
N THR A 2 53.32 43.64 -8.98
CA THR A 2 52.43 43.79 -7.81
C THR A 2 50.91 43.68 -8.07
N ALA A 3 50.08 42.90 -7.38
CA ALA A 3 50.18 41.64 -6.64
C ALA A 3 48.70 41.20 -6.47
N LEU A 4 48.34 39.98 -6.89
CA LEU A 4 47.02 39.40 -6.67
C LEU A 4 46.91 38.96 -5.20
N ARG A 5 45.86 39.40 -4.50
CA ARG A 5 45.45 38.79 -3.22
C ARG A 5 44.04 38.22 -3.37
N PHE A 6 43.96 36.94 -3.03
CA PHE A 6 42.77 36.13 -2.88
C PHE A 6 41.84 36.68 -1.80
N SER A 7 40.54 36.59 -2.02
CA SER A 7 39.58 36.30 -0.96
C SER A 7 38.41 35.53 -1.55
N THR A 8 38.30 34.25 -1.20
CA THR A 8 37.12 33.42 -1.42
C THR A 8 35.99 33.85 -0.49
N PRO A 9 34.73 33.85 -0.94
CA PRO A 9 33.60 33.70 -0.04
C PRO A 9 33.31 32.21 0.15
N ARG A 10 33.28 31.82 1.42
CA ARG A 10 32.91 30.52 1.96
C ARG A 10 31.38 30.48 2.15
N ASP A 11 30.78 29.35 1.77
CA ASP A 11 29.52 28.76 2.22
C ASP A 11 28.34 29.66 2.61
N SER A 12 27.24 29.53 1.86
CA SER A 12 25.88 29.68 2.38
C SER A 12 24.89 28.90 1.50
N ASN A 13 24.72 27.63 1.87
CA ASN A 13 23.49 26.87 2.03
C ASN A 13 22.17 27.38 1.38
N VAL A 14 21.33 26.38 1.07
CA VAL A 14 19.89 26.43 0.82
C VAL A 14 19.47 26.81 -0.60
N TYR A 15 19.19 25.80 -1.43
CA TYR A 15 17.84 25.56 -1.93
C TYR A 15 17.63 24.06 -2.14
N SER A 16 17.02 23.45 -1.13
CA SER A 16 16.24 22.23 -1.28
C SER A 16 15.22 22.44 -2.39
N VAL A 17 15.32 21.64 -3.44
CA VAL A 17 14.14 21.14 -4.12
C VAL A 17 14.31 19.62 -4.21
N ARG A 18 14.28 18.94 -3.05
CA ARG A 18 13.70 17.61 -3.06
C ARG A 18 12.26 17.81 -3.45
N ALA A 19 11.96 17.63 -4.73
CA ALA A 19 10.61 17.31 -5.15
C ALA A 19 10.24 16.00 -4.44
N CYS A 20 9.71 16.11 -3.22
CA CYS A 20 8.99 15.02 -2.60
C CYS A 20 7.89 14.67 -3.59
N ARG A 21 8.04 13.54 -4.28
CA ARG A 21 6.92 12.94 -4.99
C ARG A 21 5.79 12.90 -3.98
N THR A 22 4.74 13.67 -4.22
CA THR A 22 3.46 13.46 -3.57
C THR A 22 3.03 12.06 -4.01
N GLN A 23 3.44 11.04 -3.26
CA GLN A 23 2.75 9.77 -3.30
C GLN A 23 1.36 10.12 -2.83
N ASP A 24 0.39 10.11 -3.73
CA ASP A 24 -1.01 10.36 -3.38
C ASP A 24 -1.34 9.46 -2.19
N LEU A 25 -1.71 10.11 -1.08
CA LEU A 25 -2.09 9.39 0.13
C LEU A 25 -3.23 8.43 -0.23
N PRO A 26 -3.19 7.18 0.24
CA PRO A 26 -4.25 6.22 -0.05
C PRO A 26 -5.58 6.79 0.48
N ASP A 27 -6.63 6.67 -0.33
CA ASP A 27 -8.00 6.93 0.12
C ASP A 27 -8.45 5.77 1.02
N TRP A 28 -7.93 5.76 2.24
CA TRP A 28 -8.13 4.69 3.21
C TRP A 28 -9.59 4.55 3.64
N ARG A 29 -10.43 5.58 3.42
CA ARG A 29 -11.87 5.57 3.71
C ARG A 29 -12.72 4.98 2.57
N ARG A 30 -12.17 4.82 1.36
CA ARG A 30 -12.89 4.42 0.14
C ARG A 30 -13.80 3.19 0.30
N LEU A 31 -13.34 2.19 1.07
CA LEU A 31 -14.06 0.91 1.28
C LEU A 31 -14.61 0.75 2.70
N LEU A 32 -14.48 1.78 3.54
CA LEU A 32 -14.95 1.74 4.91
C LEU A 32 -16.47 2.00 4.95
N PRO A 33 -17.27 1.09 5.52
CA PRO A 33 -18.70 1.36 5.69
C PRO A 33 -18.94 2.55 6.62
N ARG A 34 -20.00 3.32 6.34
CA ARG A 34 -20.28 4.58 7.06
C ARG A 34 -20.51 4.37 8.55
N GLU A 35 -21.16 3.26 8.90
CA GLU A 35 -21.47 2.88 10.28
C GLU A 35 -20.21 2.66 11.14
N TRP A 36 -19.07 2.35 10.53
CA TRP A 36 -17.79 2.13 11.22
C TRP A 36 -16.85 3.33 11.18
N THR A 37 -17.21 4.41 10.46
CA THR A 37 -16.32 5.56 10.25
C THR A 37 -15.91 6.25 11.56
N ALA A 38 -16.81 6.28 12.56
CA ALA A 38 -16.52 6.88 13.86
C ALA A 38 -15.79 5.93 14.84
N SER A 39 -15.63 4.66 14.48
CA SER A 39 -15.10 3.61 15.36
C SER A 39 -13.74 3.08 14.93
N VAL A 40 -13.13 3.65 13.89
CA VAL A 40 -11.79 3.29 13.42
C VAL A 40 -10.76 4.30 13.91
N VAL A 41 -9.54 3.82 14.15
CA VAL A 41 -8.38 4.70 14.37
C VAL A 41 -7.96 5.29 13.02
N GLU A 42 -7.78 6.61 12.96
CA GLU A 42 -7.42 7.33 11.72
C GLU A 42 -5.92 7.22 11.42
N PRO A 43 -5.51 6.63 10.28
CA PRO A 43 -4.13 6.64 9.86
C PRO A 43 -3.71 8.05 9.41
N ARG A 44 -2.59 8.54 9.95
CA ARG A 44 -1.98 9.84 9.62
C ARG A 44 -0.66 9.71 8.86
N ALA A 45 0.01 8.56 8.98
CA ALA A 45 1.24 8.23 8.27
C ALA A 45 1.09 6.91 7.52
N PHE A 46 1.75 6.77 6.36
CA PHE A 46 1.64 5.58 5.51
C PHE A 46 2.99 5.08 5.03
N SER A 47 3.12 3.76 4.99
CA SER A 47 4.26 3.03 4.44
C SER A 47 3.79 2.12 3.32
N ARG A 48 4.51 2.08 2.18
CA ARG A 48 4.15 1.27 1.01
C ARG A 48 5.28 0.30 0.68
N PHE A 49 4.91 -0.95 0.49
CA PHE A 49 5.79 -2.06 0.19
C PHE A 49 5.31 -2.72 -1.10
N ARG A 50 6.23 -3.05 -1.99
CA ARG A 50 5.93 -3.75 -3.24
C ARG A 50 6.82 -4.96 -3.33
N ASP A 51 6.21 -6.06 -3.73
CA ASP A 51 6.95 -7.21 -4.20
C ASP A 51 7.26 -7.01 -5.70
N TYR A 52 8.45 -7.44 -6.13
CA TYR A 52 8.88 -7.33 -7.52
C TYR A 52 8.89 -8.69 -8.24
N GLU A 53 8.80 -9.79 -7.50
CA GLU A 53 8.71 -11.15 -8.04
C GLU A 53 7.26 -11.51 -8.36
N ILE A 54 6.32 -11.05 -7.53
CA ILE A 54 4.88 -11.18 -7.76
C ILE A 54 4.23 -9.80 -7.87
N PHE A 55 3.06 -9.75 -8.52
CA PHE A 55 2.23 -8.56 -8.51
C PHE A 55 1.58 -8.40 -7.14
N SER A 56 2.33 -7.88 -6.16
CA SER A 56 1.85 -7.62 -4.81
C SER A 56 2.23 -6.22 -4.32
N GLU A 57 1.31 -5.60 -3.60
CA GLU A 57 1.53 -4.33 -2.93
C GLU A 57 0.84 -4.32 -1.57
N ARG A 58 1.54 -3.81 -0.56
CA ARG A 58 1.03 -3.61 0.79
C ARG A 58 1.20 -2.16 1.21
N VAL A 59 0.16 -1.59 1.79
CA VAL A 59 0.14 -0.26 2.40
C VAL A 59 -0.23 -0.42 3.87
N LEU A 60 0.61 0.11 4.75
CA LEU A 60 0.34 0.18 6.19
C LEU A 60 0.08 1.63 6.56
N GLY A 61 -0.93 1.87 7.38
CA GLY A 61 -1.23 3.18 7.96
C GLY A 61 -1.05 3.16 9.48
N HIS A 62 -0.52 4.24 10.01
CA HIS A 62 -0.19 4.42 11.42
C HIS A 62 -0.83 5.69 11.96
N GLU A 63 -1.25 5.70 13.22
CA GLU A 63 -1.85 6.88 13.84
C GLU A 63 -0.79 7.98 14.01
N HIS A 64 0.43 7.59 14.36
CA HIS A 64 1.57 8.47 14.49
C HIS A 64 2.75 8.02 13.61
N GLU A 65 3.54 8.97 13.12
CA GLU A 65 4.76 8.67 12.36
C GLU A 65 5.79 7.99 13.27
N GLY A 66 6.43 6.91 12.79
CA GLY A 66 7.41 6.14 13.55
C GLY A 66 6.84 5.12 14.54
N GLU A 67 5.51 4.95 14.59
CA GLU A 67 4.86 3.91 15.39
C GLU A 67 4.96 2.53 14.69
N ASP A 68 5.32 1.48 15.43
CA ASP A 68 5.41 0.11 14.88
C ASP A 68 4.04 -0.57 14.70
N SER A 69 3.01 -0.11 15.41
CA SER A 69 1.67 -0.71 15.38
C SER A 69 0.79 -0.07 14.30
N PRO A 70 0.38 -0.79 13.25
CA PRO A 70 -0.52 -0.25 12.24
C PRO A 70 -1.95 -0.12 12.77
N CYS A 71 -2.66 0.89 12.29
CA CYS A 71 -4.11 1.04 12.43
C CYS A 71 -4.87 0.81 11.12
N TYR A 72 -4.15 0.68 10.01
CA TYR A 72 -4.71 0.42 8.69
C TYR A 72 -3.78 -0.51 7.91
N CYS A 73 -4.37 -1.40 7.12
CA CYS A 73 -3.64 -2.29 6.22
C CYS A 73 -4.44 -2.46 4.93
N GLU A 74 -3.84 -2.14 3.80
CA GLU A 74 -4.34 -2.53 2.48
C GLU A 74 -3.30 -3.42 1.82
N HIS A 75 -3.73 -4.57 1.31
CA HIS A 75 -2.87 -5.49 0.58
C HIS A 75 -3.60 -5.96 -0.66
N TYR A 76 -2.89 -5.96 -1.78
CA TYR A 76 -3.34 -6.55 -3.03
C TYR A 76 -2.27 -7.51 -3.54
N PHE A 77 -2.67 -8.69 -4.01
CA PHE A 77 -1.79 -9.56 -4.77
C PHE A 77 -2.52 -10.32 -5.88
N VAL A 78 -1.76 -10.68 -6.92
CA VAL A 78 -2.21 -11.56 -8.00
C VAL A 78 -1.23 -12.71 -8.14
N LEU A 79 -1.75 -13.93 -8.17
CA LEU A 79 -1.03 -15.12 -8.57
C LEU A 79 -1.31 -15.40 -10.04
N THR A 80 -0.24 -15.70 -10.77
CA THR A 80 -0.29 -16.10 -12.16
C THR A 80 0.16 -17.55 -12.30
N ASP A 81 -0.30 -18.18 -13.38
CA ASP A 81 0.04 -19.55 -13.73
C ASP A 81 0.46 -19.60 -15.20
N VAL A 82 1.34 -20.54 -15.54
CA VAL A 82 1.80 -20.71 -16.92
C VAL A 82 0.72 -21.47 -17.69
N ARG A 83 0.28 -20.90 -18.80
CA ARG A 83 -0.68 -21.50 -19.74
C ARG A 83 -0.05 -21.59 -21.11
N SER A 84 -0.50 -22.57 -21.88
CA SER A 84 -0.22 -22.67 -23.31
C SER A 84 -1.53 -22.56 -24.08
N ASP A 85 -1.50 -21.90 -25.23
CA ASP A 85 -2.53 -22.06 -26.24
C ASP A 85 -2.21 -23.26 -27.16
N ASP A 86 -3.13 -23.55 -28.08
CA ASP A 86 -3.00 -24.65 -29.04
C ASP A 86 -1.84 -24.45 -30.05
N ASP A 87 -1.26 -23.24 -30.10
CA ASP A 87 -0.16 -22.83 -30.97
C ASP A 87 1.20 -22.79 -30.24
N GLU A 88 1.36 -23.61 -29.18
CA GLU A 88 2.59 -23.83 -28.41
C GLU A 88 3.17 -22.57 -27.71
N THR A 89 2.39 -21.49 -27.55
CA THR A 89 2.88 -20.26 -26.91
C THR A 89 2.57 -20.27 -25.42
N TYR A 90 3.61 -20.17 -24.59
CA TYR A 90 3.46 -20.04 -23.14
C TYR A 90 3.24 -18.59 -22.70
N TYR A 91 2.25 -18.35 -21.85
CA TYR A 91 1.97 -17.05 -21.25
C TYR A 91 1.55 -17.18 -19.78
N LEU A 92 1.69 -16.09 -19.02
CA LEU A 92 1.22 -16.01 -17.63
C LEU A 92 -0.23 -15.52 -17.61
N ALA A 93 -1.12 -16.33 -17.05
CA ALA A 93 -2.52 -15.98 -16.85
C ALA A 93 -2.82 -15.80 -15.35
N PRO A 94 -3.57 -14.75 -14.94
CA PRO A 94 -3.99 -14.60 -13.55
C PRO A 94 -5.01 -15.68 -13.18
N THR A 95 -4.75 -16.39 -12.09
CA THR A 95 -5.61 -17.49 -11.59
C THR A 95 -6.25 -17.17 -10.25
N TYR A 96 -5.62 -16.28 -9.48
CA TYR A 96 -6.11 -15.81 -8.20
C TYR A 96 -5.69 -14.36 -7.98
N GLY A 97 -6.58 -13.57 -7.41
CA GLY A 97 -6.28 -12.23 -6.93
C GLY A 97 -7.00 -11.97 -5.63
N GLU A 98 -6.33 -11.30 -4.71
CA GLU A 98 -6.94 -10.85 -3.47
C GLU A 98 -6.68 -9.36 -3.29
N HIS A 99 -7.73 -8.65 -2.88
CA HIS A 99 -7.65 -7.31 -2.35
C HIS A 99 -8.25 -7.30 -0.96
N LEU A 100 -7.41 -7.01 0.03
CA LEU A 100 -7.77 -6.89 1.43
C LEU A 100 -7.58 -5.44 1.87
N VAL A 101 -8.58 -4.90 2.56
CA VAL A 101 -8.45 -3.64 3.30
C VAL A 101 -8.95 -3.86 4.71
N ALA A 102 -8.19 -3.40 5.70
CA ALA A 102 -8.51 -3.58 7.10
C ALA A 102 -8.22 -2.32 7.90
N TRP A 103 -9.08 -2.09 8.90
CA TRP A 103 -9.01 -0.95 9.81
C TRP A 103 -9.05 -1.46 11.24
N ARG A 104 -8.15 -0.94 12.08
CA ARG A 104 -8.19 -1.15 13.53
C ARG A 104 -9.31 -0.29 14.11
N LEU A 105 -10.21 -0.94 14.81
CA LEU A 105 -11.26 -0.30 15.59
C LEU A 105 -10.68 0.27 16.89
N THR A 106 -11.38 1.25 17.47
CA THR A 106 -11.00 1.85 18.76
C THR A 106 -11.06 0.87 19.93
N ASP A 107 -11.76 -0.26 19.77
CA ASP A 107 -11.80 -1.36 20.73
C ASP A 107 -10.66 -2.39 20.55
N GLY A 108 -9.77 -2.16 19.58
CA GLY A 108 -8.60 -3.00 19.30
C GLY A 108 -8.83 -4.10 18.25
N ARG A 109 -10.08 -4.44 17.93
CA ARG A 109 -10.38 -5.43 16.88
C ARG A 109 -10.13 -4.83 15.50
N TRP A 110 -10.06 -5.68 14.49
CA TRP A 110 -9.89 -5.31 13.09
C TRP A 110 -11.17 -5.57 12.31
N LEU A 111 -11.69 -4.55 11.65
CA LEU A 111 -12.67 -4.70 10.58
C LEU A 111 -11.92 -4.99 9.28
N ILE A 112 -12.24 -6.10 8.64
CA ILE A 112 -11.57 -6.56 7.42
C ILE A 112 -12.59 -6.62 6.31
N HIS A 113 -12.27 -6.05 5.16
CA HIS A 113 -12.96 -6.22 3.91
C HIS A 113 -12.04 -6.98 2.95
N ARG A 114 -12.47 -8.16 2.50
CA ARG A 114 -11.70 -8.99 1.58
C ARG A 114 -12.49 -9.19 0.29
N ARG A 115 -11.83 -8.97 -0.84
CA ARG A 115 -12.30 -9.28 -2.19
C ARG A 115 -11.39 -10.32 -2.79
N ILE A 116 -11.97 -11.43 -3.21
CA ILE A 116 -11.27 -12.54 -3.86
C ILE A 116 -11.76 -12.62 -5.30
N SER A 117 -10.82 -12.67 -6.23
CA SER A 117 -11.06 -12.98 -7.64
C SER A 117 -10.37 -14.28 -7.98
N HIS A 118 -11.05 -15.21 -8.64
CA HIS A 118 -10.50 -16.53 -8.98
C HIS A 118 -11.16 -17.09 -10.24
N GLY A 119 -10.72 -18.28 -10.65
CA GLY A 119 -11.14 -18.92 -11.88
C GLY A 119 -10.38 -18.38 -13.09
N GLU A 120 -10.78 -18.82 -14.28
CA GLU A 120 -10.13 -18.41 -15.53
C GLU A 120 -10.18 -16.89 -15.67
N ALA A 121 -9.00 -16.28 -15.81
CA ALA A 121 -8.84 -14.82 -15.90
C ALA A 121 -9.53 -14.02 -14.78
N CYS A 122 -9.64 -14.58 -13.56
CA CYS A 122 -10.23 -13.90 -12.39
C CYS A 122 -11.71 -13.45 -12.59
N GLN A 123 -12.49 -14.22 -13.37
CA GLN A 123 -13.90 -13.91 -13.65
C GLN A 123 -14.82 -14.07 -12.43
N GLN A 124 -14.51 -15.01 -11.52
CA GLN A 124 -15.34 -15.26 -10.34
C GLN A 124 -14.91 -14.31 -9.22
N ARG A 125 -15.87 -13.59 -8.61
CA ARG A 125 -15.59 -12.56 -7.61
C ARG A 125 -16.47 -12.72 -6.39
N GLN A 126 -15.87 -12.66 -5.22
CA GLN A 126 -16.56 -12.64 -3.94
C GLN A 126 -16.01 -11.52 -3.07
N SER A 127 -16.87 -10.86 -2.30
CA SER A 127 -16.47 -9.86 -1.32
C SER A 127 -17.23 -10.04 -0.02
N PHE A 128 -16.56 -9.87 1.12
CA PHE A 128 -17.18 -9.97 2.43
C PHE A 128 -16.44 -9.13 3.48
N PHE A 129 -17.14 -8.87 4.58
CA PHE A 129 -16.57 -8.28 5.78
C PHE A 129 -16.41 -9.33 6.87
N SER A 130 -15.39 -9.19 7.70
CA SER A 130 -15.14 -10.01 8.88
C SER A 130 -14.46 -9.21 9.99
N PHE A 131 -14.50 -9.72 11.22
CA PHE A 131 -13.73 -9.19 12.34
C PHE A 131 -12.59 -10.14 12.71
N ALA A 132 -11.49 -9.58 13.21
CA ALA A 132 -10.37 -10.34 13.78
C ALA A 132 -9.78 -9.59 14.98
N ASP A 133 -9.12 -10.30 15.89
CA ASP A 133 -8.44 -9.69 17.05
C ASP A 133 -7.03 -9.19 16.69
N GLU A 134 -6.47 -9.64 15.56
CA GLU A 134 -5.14 -9.27 15.09
C GLU A 134 -5.20 -8.67 13.67
N MET A 135 -4.15 -7.92 13.31
CA MET A 135 -3.99 -7.41 11.96
C MET A 135 -3.91 -8.59 10.97
N PRO A 136 -4.67 -8.56 9.86
CA PRO A 136 -4.54 -9.58 8.82
C PRO A 136 -3.14 -9.60 8.21
N ARG A 137 -2.62 -10.81 8.01
CA ARG A 137 -1.28 -11.06 7.48
C ARG A 137 -1.26 -11.07 5.96
#